data_AF-A0A0D6EMV8-F1
#
_entry.id   AF-A0A0D6EMV8-F1
#
_cell.length_a   1.000
_cell.length_b   1.000
_cell.length_c   1.000
_cell.angle_alpha   90.00
_cell.angle_beta   90.00
_cell.angle_gamma   90.00
#
_symmetry.space_group_name_H-M   'P 1'
#
loop_
_entity.id
_entity.type
_entity.pdbx_description
1 polymer ?
#
loop_
_entity_poly.entity_id
_entity_poly.type
_entity_poly.pdbx_seq_one_letter_code
_entity_poly.pdbx_strand_id
1 'polypeptide(L)'
;MATTTFPRSAAQPLVSVSQPYGPEGGVWLLSMHHMPDNRLTPDFIKHSLLPALDFIELSYHRACEKGHKKGALVLTGERKKGKFFS
;
A
#
# COMPACT_ATOMS: atom_id res chain seq x y z
N MET A 1 -2.56 6.03 13.45
CA MET A 1 -1.93 5.52 12.21
C MET A 1 -2.85 5.86 11.06
N ALA A 2 -2.41 6.68 10.10
CA ALA A 2 -3.22 6.99 8.92
C ALA A 2 -3.14 5.82 7.94
N THR A 3 -4.29 5.32 7.50
CA THR A 3 -4.40 4.27 6.48
C THR A 3 -5.06 4.86 5.25
N THR A 4 -4.42 4.76 4.10
CA THR A 4 -4.93 5.21 2.81
C THR A 4 -5.34 4.00 1.99
N THR A 5 -6.55 4.01 1.44
CA THR A 5 -7.11 2.88 0.69
C THR A 5 -7.25 3.16 -0.80
N PHE A 6 -7.15 2.10 -1.59
CA PHE A 6 -7.29 2.11 -3.04
C PHE A 6 -8.18 0.95 -3.51
N PRO A 7 -9.07 1.17 -4.51
CA PRO A 7 -9.39 2.44 -5.15
C PRO A 7 -10.01 3.44 -4.17
N ARG A 8 -9.79 4.74 -4.40
CA ARG A 8 -10.31 5.80 -3.52
C ARG A 8 -11.84 5.74 -3.50
N SER A 9 -12.44 5.75 -2.31
CA SER A 9 -13.89 5.67 -2.08
C SER A 9 -14.57 4.33 -2.43
N ALA A 10 -13.81 3.25 -2.65
CA ALA A 10 -14.40 1.93 -2.80
C ALA A 10 -15.04 1.46 -1.49
N ALA A 11 -16.21 0.81 -1.58
CA ALA A 11 -16.89 0.22 -0.42
C ALA A 11 -16.07 -0.88 0.24
N GLN A 12 -15.24 -1.59 -0.54
CA GLN A 12 -14.23 -2.51 -0.05
C GLN A 12 -12.87 -2.14 -0.65
N PRO A 13 -11.86 -1.85 0.19
CA PRO A 13 -10.53 -1.49 -0.30
C PRO A 13 -9.82 -2.73 -0.83
N LEU A 14 -9.25 -2.62 -2.04
CA LEU A 14 -8.45 -3.69 -2.65
C LEU A 14 -6.98 -3.63 -2.21
N VAL A 15 -6.49 -2.42 -1.93
CA VAL A 15 -5.17 -2.17 -1.34
C VAL A 15 -5.30 -1.18 -0.19
N SER A 16 -4.56 -1.40 0.88
CA SER A 16 -4.43 -0.47 2.00
C SER A 16 -2.95 -0.15 2.23
N VAL A 17 -2.62 1.13 2.32
CA VAL A 17 -1.28 1.62 2.66
C VAL A 17 -1.33 2.24 4.05
N SER A 18 -0.48 1.77 4.95
CA SER A 18 -0.34 2.33 6.31
C SER A 18 1.11 2.68 6.61
N GLN A 19 1.30 3.63 7.51
CA GLN A 19 2.63 4.08 7.97
C GLN A 19 2.77 3.74 9.46
N PRO A 20 3.32 2.56 9.80
CA PRO A 20 3.34 2.08 11.18
C PRO A 20 4.16 2.97 12.13
N TYR A 21 5.21 3.63 11.60
CA TYR A 21 6.08 4.52 12.36
C TYR A 21 5.80 6.01 12.06
N GLY A 22 4.59 6.33 11.58
CA GLY A 22 4.19 7.68 11.21
C GLY A 22 4.80 8.19 9.89
N PRO A 23 4.46 9.42 9.45
CA PRO A 23 4.90 9.98 8.18
C PRO A 23 6.42 10.14 8.05
N GLU A 24 7.11 10.23 9.19
CA GLU A 24 8.56 10.46 9.28
C GLU A 24 9.36 9.16 9.48
N GLY A 25 8.66 8.06 9.78
CA GLY A 25 9.29 6.77 10.05
C GLY A 25 9.83 6.05 8.82
N GLY A 26 9.54 6.55 7.61
CA GLY A 26 10.09 6.03 6.35
C GLY A 26 9.71 4.58 6.03
N VAL A 27 8.70 4.01 6.70
CA VAL A 27 8.22 2.66 6.40
C VAL A 27 6.78 2.73 5.93
N TRP A 28 6.51 2.14 4.76
CA TRP A 28 5.18 1.99 4.19
C TRP A 28 4.81 0.52 4.17
N LEU A 29 3.64 0.20 4.72
CA LEU A 29 3.06 -1.13 4.70
C LEU A 29 1.89 -1.14 3.72
N LEU A 30 2.08 -1.80 2.58
CA LEU A 30 1.05 -2.01 1.57
C LEU A 30 0.47 -3.41 1.74
N SER A 31 -0.82 -3.48 2.04
CA SER A 31 -1.58 -4.72 2.22
C SER A 31 -2.58 -4.89 1.09
N MET A 32 -2.51 -6.03 0.40
CA MET A 32 -3.39 -6.41 -0.70
C MET A 32 -4.52 -7.32 -0.19
N HIS A 33 -5.75 -7.02 -0.62
CA HIS A 33 -6.99 -7.68 -0.20
C HIS A 33 -7.86 -8.04 -1.42
N HIS A 34 -7.24 -8.36 -2.55
CA HIS A 34 -7.95 -8.53 -3.82
C HIS A 34 -8.36 -9.99 -4.06
N MET A 35 -9.63 -10.30 -3.78
CA MET A 35 -10.15 -11.68 -3.90
C MET A 35 -9.46 -12.65 -2.90
N PRO A 36 -9.99 -13.88 -2.72
CA PRO A 36 -9.40 -14.84 -1.79
C PRO A 36 -8.00 -15.35 -2.18
N ASP A 37 -7.58 -15.17 -3.43
CA ASP A 37 -6.27 -15.61 -3.94
C ASP A 37 -5.29 -14.46 -4.18
N ASN A 38 -5.66 -13.18 -3.98
CA ASN A 38 -4.81 -12.01 -4.26
C ASN A 38 -4.31 -11.88 -5.71
N ARG A 39 -5.04 -12.46 -6.66
CA ARG A 39 -4.62 -12.54 -8.06
C ARG A 39 -4.34 -11.16 -8.66
N LEU A 40 -3.16 -11.01 -9.28
CA LEU A 40 -2.76 -9.77 -9.95
C LEU A 40 -3.47 -9.59 -11.29
N THR A 41 -4.75 -9.24 -11.26
CA THR A 41 -5.52 -8.91 -12.48
C THR A 41 -5.09 -7.55 -13.05
N PRO A 42 -5.21 -7.33 -14.38
CA PRO A 42 -4.89 -6.03 -14.98
C PRO A 42 -5.65 -4.87 -14.34
N ASP A 43 -6.92 -5.08 -13.98
CA ASP A 43 -7.75 -4.07 -13.34
C ASP A 43 -7.28 -3.76 -11.92
N PHE A 44 -6.90 -4.78 -11.13
CA PHE A 44 -6.32 -4.59 -9.80
C PHE A 44 -5.01 -3.79 -9.88
N ILE A 45 -4.13 -4.15 -10.81
CA ILE A 45 -2.85 -3.47 -10.99
C ILE A 45 -3.09 -1.99 -11.33
N LYS A 46 -3.92 -1.73 -12.35
CA LYS A 46 -4.15 -0.37 -12.87
C LYS A 46 -4.89 0.53 -11.89
N HIS A 47 -5.90 0.01 -11.21
CA HIS A 47 -6.81 0.83 -10.41
C HIS A 47 -6.51 0.84 -8.91
N SER A 48 -5.68 -0.09 -8.42
CA SER A 48 -5.40 -0.21 -6.98
C SER A 48 -3.91 -0.21 -6.68
N LEU A 49 -3.13 -1.10 -7.31
CA LEU A 49 -1.71 -1.25 -6.98
C LEU A 49 -0.86 -0.07 -7.43
N LEU A 50 -0.99 0.36 -8.70
CA LEU A 50 -0.23 1.50 -9.22
C LEU A 50 -0.53 2.80 -8.45
N PRO A 51 -1.81 3.19 -8.23
CA PRO A 51 -2.12 4.37 -7.43
C PRO A 51 -1.60 4.30 -5.98
N ALA A 52 -1.53 3.08 -5.40
CA ALA A 52 -0.96 2.89 -4.07
C ALA A 52 0.55 3.11 -4.05
N LEU A 53 1.27 2.67 -5.09
CA LEU A 53 2.70 2.91 -5.23
C LEU A 53 3.00 4.38 -5.49
N ASP A 54 2.23 5.06 -6.35
CA ASP A 54 2.37 6.50 -6.60
C ASP A 54 2.23 7.31 -5.29
N PHE A 55 1.27 6.93 -4.44
CA PHE A 55 1.09 7.55 -3.13
C PHE A 55 2.31 7.35 -2.21
N ILE A 56 2.91 6.16 -2.22
CA ILE A 56 4.09 5.83 -1.43
C ILE A 56 5.31 6.61 -1.93
N GLU A 57 5.50 6.68 -3.25
CA GLU A 57 6.57 7.44 -3.89
C GLU A 57 6.48 8.93 -3.52
N LEU A 58 5.29 9.53 -3.67
CA LEU A 58 5.05 10.92 -3.28
C LEU A 58 5.35 11.15 -1.79
N SER A 59 4.95 10.21 -0.93
CA SER A 59 5.23 10.28 0.50
C SER A 59 6.73 10.14 0.80
N TYR A 60 7.46 9.30 0.05
CA TYR A 60 8.90 9.10 0.21
C TYR A 60 9.68 10.35 -0.22
N HIS A 61 9.29 10.99 -1.34
CA HIS A 61 9.91 12.25 -1.78
C HIS A 61 9.77 13.34 -0.72
N ARG A 62 8.58 13.51 -0.14
CA ARG A 62 8.35 14.46 0.96
C ARG A 62 9.20 14.14 2.20
N ALA A 63 9.43 12.87 2.50
CA ALA A 63 10.31 12.47 3.60
C ALA A 63 11.79 12.76 3.29
N CYS A 64 12.22 12.54 2.04
CA CYS A 64 13.56 12.86 1.57
C CYS A 64 13.87 14.37 1.64
N GLU A 65 12.92 15.22 1.25
CA GLU A 65 13.03 16.68 1.38
C GLU A 65 13.25 17.13 2.83
N LYS A 66 12.68 16.39 3.79
CA LYS A 66 12.88 16.61 5.23
C LYS A 66 14.16 15.98 5.80
N GLY A 67 14.98 15.35 4.96
CA GLY A 67 16.25 14.75 5.35
C GLY A 67 16.22 13.24 5.62
N HIS A 68 15.06 12.58 5.50
CA HIS A 68 14.94 11.12 5.65
C HIS A 68 15.32 10.41 4.35
N LYS A 69 16.57 9.96 4.22
CA LYS A 69 17.08 9.32 2.99
C LYS A 69 16.82 7.81 2.91
N LYS A 70 16.35 7.19 4.00
CA LYS A 70 16.11 5.75 4.09
C LYS A 70 14.60 5.49 4.13
N GLY A 71 14.16 4.61 3.25
CA GLY A 71 12.77 4.17 3.15
C GLY A 71 12.68 2.66 3.02
N ALA A 72 11.63 2.06 3.58
CA ALA A 72 11.31 0.65 3.40
C ALA A 72 9.85 0.49 2.98
N LEU A 73 9.64 -0.26 1.90
CA LEU A 73 8.31 -0.70 1.48
C LEU A 73 8.13 -2.17 1.87
N VAL A 74 7.09 -2.43 2.65
CA VAL A 74 6.67 -3.79 3.02
C VAL A 74 5.40 -4.11 2.25
N LEU A 75 5.50 -5.07 1.33
CA LEU A 75 4.37 -5.60 0.58
C LEU A 75 3.80 -6.82 1.32
N THR A 76 2.49 -6.85 1.55
CA THR A 76 1.83 -7.99 2.18
C THR A 76 0.55 -8.36 1.45
N GLY A 77 0.26 -9.65 1.41
CA GLY A 77 -1.02 -10.17 0.95
C GLY A 77 -2.05 -10.32 2.06
N GLU A 78 -3.12 -11.06 1.78
CA GLU A 78 -4.24 -11.28 2.68
C GLU A 78 -3.81 -12.27 3.77
N ARG A 79 -3.94 -11.85 5.02
CA ARG A 79 -3.42 -12.60 6.17
C ARG A 79 -4.50 -13.42 6.88
N LYS A 80 -5.79 -13.16 6.59
CA LYS A 80 -6.92 -13.77 7.32
C LYS A 80 -7.59 -14.92 6.58
N LYS A 81 -7.86 -14.80 5.28
CA LYS A 81 -8.58 -15.82 4.49
C LYS A 81 -7.87 -16.04 3.16
N GLY A 82 -7.48 -17.28 2.88
CA GLY A 82 -6.66 -17.62 1.70
C GLY A 82 -5.30 -16.93 1.80
N LYS A 83 -4.36 -17.54 2.53
CA LYS A 83 -3.03 -16.99 2.88
C LYS A 83 -2.12 -16.85 1.65
N PHE A 84 -2.53 -16.06 0.67
CA PHE A 84 -1.83 -15.84 -0.57
C PHE A 84 -1.13 -14.49 -0.52
N PHE A 85 0.15 -14.52 -0.91
CA PHE A 85 0.88 -13.29 -1.16
C PHE A 85 0.28 -12.56 -2.37
N SER A 86 0.03 -13.29 -3.46
CA SER A 86 -0.64 -12.86 -4.70
C SER A 86 -1.22 -14.05 -5.45
#